data_AF-A0A964HBE2-F1
#
_entry.id   AF-A0A964HBE2-F1
#
_cell.length_a   1.000
_cell.length_b   1.000
_cell.length_c   1.000
_cell.angle_alpha   90.00
_cell.angle_beta   90.00
_cell.angle_gamma   90.00
#
_symmetry.space_group_name_H-M   'P 1'
#
loop_
_entity.id
_entity.type
_entity.pdbx_description
1 polymer ?
#
loop_
_entity_poly.entity_id
_entity_poly.type
_entity_poly.pdbx_seq_one_letter_code
_entity_poly.pdbx_strand_id
1 'polypeptide(L)' 'AVAFSLHPVAIKQLISVADSGKVMPPKSTWFEPKLKSGLFVHEYD' A
#
# COMPACT_ATOMS: atom_id res chain seq x y z
N ALA A 1 17.06 -11.13 18.17
CA ALA A 1 15.94 -10.62 17.35
C ALA A 1 16.09 -11.15 15.93
N VAL A 2 15.00 -11.32 15.18
CA VAL A 2 14.99 -11.81 13.79
C VAL A 2 14.12 -10.89 12.95
N ALA A 3 14.51 -10.68 11.68
CA ALA A 3 13.76 -9.91 10.69
C ALA A 3 13.53 -10.73 9.42
N PHE A 4 12.40 -10.49 8.75
CA PHE A 4 12.04 -11.14 7.50
C PHE A 4 11.91 -10.10 6.39
N SER A 5 12.48 -10.41 5.23
CA SER A 5 12.27 -9.66 4.00
C SER A 5 11.45 -10.50 3.04
N LEU A 6 10.47 -9.88 2.40
CA LEU A 6 9.59 -10.53 1.42
C LEU A 6 9.85 -9.91 0.05
N HIS A 7 9.68 -10.70 -1.01
CA HIS A 7 9.76 -10.18 -2.36
C HIS A 7 8.62 -9.20 -2.63
N PRO A 8 8.89 -8.10 -3.36
CA PRO A 8 7.84 -7.14 -3.72
C PRO A 8 6.80 -7.79 -4.62
N VAL A 9 5.54 -7.42 -4.40
CA VAL A 9 4.41 -7.91 -5.20
C VAL A 9 4.36 -7.17 -6.54
N ALA A 10 4.15 -7.89 -7.64
CA ALA A 10 3.95 -7.27 -8.94
C ALA A 10 2.56 -6.61 -9.03
N ILE A 11 2.48 -5.46 -9.72
CA ILE A 11 1.20 -4.71 -9.87
C ILE A 11 0.08 -5.59 -10.44
N LYS A 12 0.38 -6.43 -11.44
CA LYS A 12 -0.60 -7.36 -12.05
C LYS A 12 -1.21 -8.33 -11.03
N GLN A 13 -0.41 -8.81 -10.07
CA GLN A 13 -0.90 -9.71 -9.02
C GLN A 13 -1.81 -8.96 -8.05
N LEU A 14 -1.43 -7.73 -7.68
CA LEU A 14 -2.22 -6.88 -6.79
C LEU A 14 -3.61 -6.60 -7.38
N ILE A 15 -3.68 -6.29 -8.67
CA ILE A 15 -4.94 -6.11 -9.41
C ILE A 15 -5.76 -7.41 -9.44
N SER A 16 -5.13 -8.53 -9.80
CA SER A 16 -5.82 -9.84 -9.85
C SER A 16 -6.42 -10.27 -8.50
N VAL A 17 -5.77 -9.94 -7.38
CA VAL A 17 -6.32 -10.21 -6.04
C VAL A 17 -7.57 -9.39 -5.79
N ALA A 18 -7.56 -8.10 -6.14
CA ALA A 18 -8.70 -7.21 -6.00
C ALA A 18 -9.88 -7.64 -6.89
N ASP A 19 -9.63 -7.99 -8.16
CA ASP A 19 -10.65 -8.49 -9.10
C ASP A 19 -11.31 -9.79 -8.59
N SER A 20 -10.57 -10.59 -7.83
CA SER A 20 -11.10 -11.80 -7.19
C SER A 20 -11.92 -11.57 -5.92
N GLY A 21 -12.15 -10.31 -5.54
CA GLY A 21 -12.87 -9.94 -4.31
C GLY A 21 -12.10 -10.27 -3.03
N LYS A 22 -10.78 -10.42 -3.12
CA LYS A 22 -9.89 -10.74 -1.99
C LYS A 22 -9.09 -9.53 -1.54
N VAL A 23 -8.44 -9.67 -0.39
CA VAL A 23 -7.58 -8.63 0.19
C VAL A 23 -6.15 -9.13 0.36
N MET A 24 -5.19 -8.22 0.20
CA MET A 24 -3.80 -8.49 0.53
C MET A 24 -3.61 -8.63 2.05
N PRO A 25 -2.69 -9.49 2.51
CA PRO A 25 -2.33 -9.52 3.92
C PRO A 25 -1.88 -8.15 4.42
N PRO A 26 -2.19 -7.77 5.68
CA PRO A 26 -1.78 -6.49 6.24
C PRO A 26 -0.28 -6.26 6.09
N LYS A 27 0.09 -5.07 5.60
CA LYS A 27 1.50 -4.62 5.45
C LYS A 27 2.36 -5.45 4.49
N SER A 28 1.75 -6.26 3.62
CA SER A 28 2.47 -7.00 2.57
C SER A 28 2.77 -6.19 1.30
N THR A 29 2.27 -4.96 1.20
CA THR A 29 2.43 -4.08 0.04
C THR A 29 2.84 -2.65 0.44
N TRP A 30 3.61 -1.99 -0.43
CA TRP A 30 4.03 -0.59 -0.33
C TRP A 30 3.92 0.06 -1.71
N PHE A 31 3.47 1.31 -1.77
CA PHE A 31 3.38 2.10 -3.01
C PHE A 31 3.99 3.48 -2.79
N GLU A 32 4.70 3.97 -3.80
CA GLU A 32 5.33 5.30 -3.81
C GLU A 32 4.98 6.01 -5.12
N PRO A 33 4.55 7.29 -5.09
CA PRO A 33 4.33 8.09 -3.90
C PRO A 33 3.13 7.60 -3.09
N LYS A 34 3.22 7.72 -1.76
CA LYS A 34 1.99 7.59 -0.97
C LYS A 34 1.02 8.67 -1.41
N LEU A 35 -0.24 8.27 -1.58
CA LEU A 35 -1.31 9.21 -1.82
C LEU A 35 -1.27 10.18 -0.65
N LYS A 36 -1.18 11.48 -0.94
CA LYS A 36 -1.38 12.54 0.05
C LYS A 36 -2.86 12.52 0.43
N SER A 37 -3.27 11.50 1.17
CA SER A 37 -4.65 11.30 1.55
C SER A 37 -5.01 12.28 2.67
N GLY A 38 -5.87 13.23 2.35
CA GLY A 38 -6.76 13.88 3.33
C GLY A 38 -6.15 14.93 4.27
N LEU A 39 -4.90 15.34 4.10
CA LEU A 39 -4.36 16.48 4.87
C LEU A 39 -4.68 17.80 4.16
N PHE A 40 -5.75 18.46 4.58
CA PHE A 40 -5.97 19.87 4.27
C PHE A 40 -5.20 20.72 5.29
N VAL A 41 -4.21 21.48 4.82
CA VAL A 41 -3.53 22.49 5.64
C VAL A 41 -4.27 23.81 5.41
N HIS A 42 -4.87 24.36 6.46
CA HIS A 42 -5.39 25.72 6.46
C HIS A 42 -4.41 26.57 7.27
N GLU A 43 -3.60 27.37 6.57
CA GLU A 43 -2.68 28.31 7.19
C GLU A 43 -3.49 29.53 7.64
N TYR A 44 -3.35 29.91 8.91
CA TYR A 44 -3.81 31.20 9.42
C TYR A 44 -2.62 32.15 9.44
N ASP A 45 -2.83 33.40 9.01
CA ASP A 45 -1.88 34.50 9.20
C ASP A 45 -1.73 34.87 10.69
#